data_AF-A0A2V7FFB5-F1
#
_entry.id   AF-A0A2V7FFB5-F1
#
_cell.length_a   1.000
_cell.length_b   1.000
_cell.length_c   1.000
_cell.angle_alpha   90.00
_cell.angle_beta   90.00
_cell.angle_gamma   90.00
#
_symmetry.space_group_name_H-M   'P 1'
#
loop_
_entity.id
_entity.type
_entity.pdbx_description
1 polymer ?
#
loop_
_entity_poly.entity_id
_entity_poly.type
_entity_poly.pdbx_seq_one_letter_code
_entity_poly.pdbx_strand_id
1 'polypeptide(L)'
;MPAQAPDPSGAFAVGALAWTPAPHEVAVEAGGVWVQQRERIEKIVLGGRTYYRPDWQGVRRRAPRVVRDVGDTVRASLSVLGRVLEDHVVLAADGRVLETPPAAPDSPNITPLAPEVIAGVIATVVATSAPALAPWIAVAARDVAFERGPVEADLVEARDTRVRLSHRLTRALSDAVRDRPRADALAIGLVALREIADLVGDHLRARAQTLLAAQPPSVQANALEESAPMADAHAIAAAADALTREAAPA
;
A
#
# COMPACT_ATOMS: atom_id res chain seq x y z
N MET A 1 16.42 -29.12 4.29
CA MET A 1 15.01 -29.05 3.85
C MET A 1 14.17 -29.65 4.97
N PRO A 2 13.31 -28.89 5.67
CA PRO A 2 12.41 -29.50 6.64
C PRO A 2 11.45 -30.44 5.91
N ALA A 3 11.21 -31.63 6.47
CA ALA A 3 10.23 -32.57 5.95
C ALA A 3 8.87 -31.89 5.86
N GLN A 4 8.21 -31.98 4.70
CA GLN A 4 6.84 -31.51 4.55
C GLN A 4 5.96 -32.31 5.53
N ALA A 5 5.45 -31.64 6.56
CA ALA A 5 4.41 -32.23 7.40
C ALA A 5 3.17 -32.43 6.53
N PRO A 6 2.60 -33.66 6.45
CA PRO A 6 1.43 -33.94 5.62
C PRO A 6 0.17 -33.17 6.09
N ASP A 7 0.15 -32.69 7.34
CA ASP A 7 -0.85 -31.76 7.86
C ASP A 7 -0.20 -30.68 8.76
N PRO A 8 0.28 -29.58 8.16
CA PRO A 8 0.89 -28.47 8.90
C PRO A 8 -0.11 -27.77 9.84
N SER A 9 -1.38 -27.74 9.46
CA SER A 9 -2.44 -27.05 10.20
C SER A 9 -2.83 -27.81 11.46
N GLY A 10 -2.98 -29.14 11.38
CA GLY A 10 -3.22 -29.99 12.54
C GLY A 10 -2.03 -29.98 13.51
N ALA A 11 -0.80 -30.02 13.00
CA ALA A 11 0.41 -29.90 13.81
C ALA A 11 0.51 -28.53 14.53
N PHE A 12 0.13 -27.44 13.86
CA PHE A 12 0.05 -26.12 14.47
C PHE A 12 -1.01 -26.06 15.57
N ALA A 13 -2.21 -26.58 15.31
CA ALA A 13 -3.32 -26.57 16.26
C ALA A 13 -3.03 -27.29 17.59
N VAL A 14 -2.15 -28.29 17.56
CA VAL A 14 -1.74 -29.06 18.76
C VAL A 14 -0.35 -28.68 19.28
N GLY A 15 0.26 -27.61 18.75
CA GLY A 15 1.58 -27.13 19.17
C GLY A 15 2.75 -28.05 18.80
N ALA A 16 2.54 -29.01 17.89
CA ALA A 16 3.54 -29.97 17.43
C ALA A 16 4.33 -29.51 16.19
N LEU A 17 4.15 -28.26 15.76
CA LEU A 17 4.92 -27.69 14.67
C LEU A 17 6.38 -27.51 15.11
N ALA A 18 7.27 -28.39 14.63
CA ALA A 18 8.71 -28.22 14.77
C ALA A 18 9.17 -27.08 13.85
N TRP A 19 9.15 -25.86 14.36
CA TRP A 19 9.70 -24.70 13.67
C TRP A 19 10.82 -24.11 14.52
N THR A 20 11.97 -23.86 13.88
CA THR A 20 13.02 -23.06 14.47
C THR A 20 12.78 -21.62 14.02
N PRO A 21 12.56 -20.66 14.94
CA PRO A 21 12.52 -19.26 14.57
C PRO A 21 13.82 -18.92 13.86
N ALA A 22 13.71 -18.24 12.72
CA ALA A 22 14.92 -17.79 12.06
C ALA A 22 15.67 -16.80 12.96
N PRO A 23 17.01 -16.88 13.00
CA PRO A 23 17.79 -15.94 13.78
C PRO A 23 17.50 -14.53 13.28
N HIS A 24 17.23 -13.62 14.21
CA HIS A 24 17.09 -12.21 13.93
C HIS A 24 17.82 -11.41 15.00
N GLU A 25 18.52 -10.38 14.56
CA GLU A 25 19.16 -9.42 15.45
C GLU A 25 18.38 -8.11 15.39
N VAL A 26 18.14 -7.54 16.56
CA VAL A 26 17.42 -6.29 16.71
C VAL A 26 18.42 -5.24 17.15
N ALA A 27 18.62 -4.23 16.31
CA ALA A 27 19.43 -3.07 16.62
C ALA A 27 18.50 -1.87 16.83
N VAL A 28 18.65 -1.21 17.98
CA VAL A 28 18.00 0.08 18.27
C VAL A 28 19.09 1.13 18.29
N GLU A 29 19.03 2.09 17.37
CA GLU A 29 20.01 3.16 17.32
C GLU A 29 19.45 4.46 17.91
N ALA A 30 20.36 5.34 18.36
CA ALA A 30 20.03 6.71 18.69
C ALA A 30 19.45 7.44 17.46
N GLY A 31 18.39 8.24 17.64
CA GLY A 31 17.73 8.95 16.55
C GLY A 31 16.38 8.36 16.10
N GLY A 32 15.82 7.39 16.83
CA GLY A 32 14.45 6.90 16.59
C GLY A 32 14.31 5.96 15.39
N VAL A 33 15.43 5.36 14.96
CA VAL A 33 15.48 4.32 13.93
C VAL A 33 15.65 2.96 14.61
N TRP A 34 14.75 2.05 14.26
CA TRP A 34 14.80 0.66 14.70
C TRP A 34 15.04 -0.24 13.50
N VAL A 35 15.98 -1.17 13.62
CA VAL A 35 16.40 -2.05 12.55
C VAL A 35 16.29 -3.50 12.99
N GLN A 36 15.70 -4.32 12.14
CA GLN A 36 15.69 -5.77 12.28
C GLN A 36 16.46 -6.39 11.12
N GLN A 37 17.38 -7.28 11.49
CA GLN A 37 18.21 -8.03 10.56
C GLN A 37 17.84 -9.50 10.57
N ARG A 38 17.88 -10.10 9.38
CA ARG A 38 17.80 -11.53 9.13
C ARG A 38 18.63 -11.82 7.88
N GLU A 39 19.88 -12.25 8.10
CA GLU A 39 20.98 -12.31 7.11
C GLU A 39 21.42 -10.93 6.58
N ARG A 40 20.46 -10.06 6.25
CA ARG A 40 20.60 -8.63 5.94
C ARG A 40 19.43 -7.86 6.55
N ILE A 41 19.46 -6.55 6.46
CA ILE A 41 18.35 -5.70 6.94
C ILE A 41 17.03 -6.13 6.28
N GLU A 42 16.07 -6.55 7.10
CA GLU A 42 14.75 -7.03 6.66
C GLU A 42 13.69 -5.93 6.81
N LYS A 43 13.77 -5.20 7.93
CA LYS A 43 12.77 -4.21 8.33
C LYS A 43 13.45 -3.01 9.00
N ILE A 44 12.97 -1.82 8.66
CA ILE A 44 13.36 -0.56 9.28
C ILE A 44 12.08 0.11 9.81
N VAL A 45 12.10 0.65 11.02
CA VAL A 45 11.04 1.50 11.57
C VAL A 45 11.62 2.88 11.85
N LEU A 46 11.01 3.91 11.28
CA LEU A 46 11.42 5.31 11.42
C LEU A 46 10.18 6.20 11.55
N GLY A 47 10.09 6.97 12.64
CA GLY A 47 8.97 7.90 12.86
C GLY A 47 7.59 7.25 12.76
N GLY A 48 7.44 6.04 13.32
CA GLY A 48 6.19 5.25 13.26
C GLY A 48 5.91 4.54 11.94
N ARG A 49 6.73 4.76 10.90
CA ARG A 49 6.60 4.12 9.57
C ARG A 49 7.45 2.88 9.51
N THR A 50 6.93 1.82 8.89
CA THR A 50 7.66 0.57 8.70
C THR A 50 7.99 0.35 7.23
N TYR A 51 9.26 0.07 6.96
CA TYR A 51 9.82 -0.30 5.67
C TYR A 51 10.16 -1.78 5.71
N TYR A 52 9.91 -2.46 4.61
CA TYR A 52 10.23 -3.87 4.47
C TYR A 52 11.01 -4.11 3.20
N ARG A 53 11.89 -5.10 3.25
CA ARG A 53 12.53 -5.62 2.06
C ARG A 53 11.47 -6.14 1.07
N PRO A 54 11.61 -5.86 -0.24
CA PRO A 54 10.62 -6.28 -1.24
C PRO A 54 10.67 -7.78 -1.51
N ASP A 55 11.73 -8.48 -1.13
CA ASP A 55 11.84 -9.93 -1.24
C ASP A 55 11.87 -10.59 0.14
N TRP A 56 11.02 -11.59 0.31
CA TRP A 56 10.92 -12.37 1.54
C TRP A 56 10.69 -13.84 1.19
N GLN A 57 11.70 -14.68 1.43
CA GLN A 57 11.63 -16.13 1.19
C GLN A 57 11.12 -16.52 -0.22
N GLY A 58 11.55 -15.80 -1.25
CA GLY A 58 11.13 -16.01 -2.64
C GLY A 58 9.78 -15.38 -3.01
N VAL A 59 9.08 -14.76 -2.06
CA VAL A 59 7.86 -13.98 -2.30
C VAL A 59 8.22 -12.51 -2.48
N ARG A 60 7.68 -11.88 -3.52
CA ARG A 60 7.85 -10.45 -3.76
C ARG A 60 6.72 -9.66 -3.12
N ARG A 61 7.04 -8.85 -2.11
CA ARG A 61 6.16 -7.86 -1.51
C ARG A 61 6.12 -6.59 -2.36
N ARG A 62 4.91 -6.11 -2.65
CA ARG A 62 4.69 -4.76 -3.19
C ARG A 62 4.15 -3.88 -2.07
N ALA A 63 4.85 -2.81 -1.76
CA ALA A 63 4.48 -1.81 -0.78
C ALA A 63 5.20 -0.50 -1.14
N PRO A 64 4.63 0.66 -0.79
CA PRO A 64 5.25 1.95 -1.09
C PRO A 64 6.56 2.14 -0.31
N ARG A 65 6.62 1.61 0.92
CA ARG A 65 7.75 1.74 1.84
C ARG A 65 8.66 0.52 1.73
N VAL A 66 9.84 0.70 1.16
CA VAL A 66 10.76 -0.39 0.80
C VAL A 66 12.12 -0.22 1.46
N VAL A 67 12.72 -1.34 1.85
CA VAL A 67 14.15 -1.43 2.16
C VAL A 67 14.89 -1.84 0.89
N ARG A 68 15.96 -1.12 0.53
CA ARG A 68 16.74 -1.37 -0.69
C ARG A 68 18.22 -1.43 -0.37
N ASP A 69 18.90 -2.45 -0.88
CA ASP A 69 20.36 -2.49 -0.90
C ASP A 69 20.88 -1.68 -2.10
N VAL A 70 21.80 -0.74 -1.85
CA VAL A 70 22.38 0.16 -2.85
C VAL A 70 23.89 0.26 -2.60
N GLY A 71 24.67 -0.51 -3.35
CA GLY A 71 26.11 -0.66 -3.09
C GLY A 71 26.34 -1.18 -1.67
N ASP A 72 27.17 -0.48 -0.91
CA ASP A 72 27.48 -0.81 0.49
C ASP A 72 26.50 -0.21 1.51
N THR A 73 25.40 0.40 1.04
CA THR A 73 24.40 1.05 1.88
C THR A 73 23.04 0.37 1.78
N VAL A 74 22.25 0.52 2.84
CA VAL A 74 20.85 0.10 2.86
C VAL A 74 19.97 1.34 3.04
N ARG A 75 18.91 1.47 2.23
CA ARG A 75 18.05 2.66 2.23
C ARG A 75 16.61 2.29 2.56
N ALA A 76 15.99 3.08 3.44
CA ALA A 76 14.55 3.07 3.59
C ALA A 76 13.97 4.12 2.64
N SER A 77 13.16 3.69 1.68
CA SER A 77 12.70 4.55 0.59
C SER A 77 11.20 4.50 0.43
N LEU A 78 10.66 5.60 -0.08
CA LEU A 78 9.33 5.64 -0.66
C LEU A 78 9.41 5.35 -2.16
N SER A 79 8.52 4.48 -2.64
CA SER A 79 8.47 4.04 -4.02
C SER A 79 7.04 3.92 -4.52
N VAL A 80 6.84 4.16 -5.81
CA VAL A 80 5.55 4.00 -6.51
C VAL A 80 5.85 3.71 -7.98
N LEU A 81 4.99 2.93 -8.64
CA LEU A 81 5.15 2.55 -10.05
C LEU A 81 6.51 1.91 -10.37
N GLY A 82 7.06 1.19 -9.40
CA GLY A 82 8.39 0.58 -9.50
C GLY A 82 9.57 1.56 -9.48
N ARG A 83 9.33 2.85 -9.19
CA ARG A 83 10.35 3.90 -9.09
C ARG A 83 10.53 4.34 -7.65
N VAL A 84 11.75 4.71 -7.29
CA VAL A 84 12.07 5.32 -6.00
C VAL A 84 11.79 6.83 -6.10
N LEU A 85 11.07 7.37 -5.14
CA LEU A 85 10.73 8.80 -5.07
C LEU A 85 11.64 9.55 -4.12
N GLU A 86 11.89 8.98 -2.94
CA GLU A 86 12.67 9.61 -1.88
C GLU A 86 13.30 8.55 -0.98
N ASP A 87 14.48 8.86 -0.44
CA ASP A 87 15.15 8.10 0.60
C ASP A 87 14.95 8.82 1.93
N HIS A 88 14.46 8.11 2.95
CA HIS A 88 14.19 8.69 4.27
C HIS A 88 15.32 8.45 5.26
N VAL A 89 16.04 7.33 5.10
CA VAL A 89 17.26 7.07 5.86
C VAL A 89 18.21 6.21 5.03
N VAL A 90 19.50 6.49 5.15
CA VAL A 90 20.61 5.71 4.61
C VAL A 90 21.36 5.09 5.77
N LEU A 91 21.50 3.78 5.75
CA LEU A 91 22.18 2.97 6.75
C LEU A 91 23.40 2.28 6.13
N ALA A 92 24.38 1.98 6.97
CA ALA A 92 25.37 0.95 6.66
C ALA A 92 24.73 -0.44 6.72
N ALA A 93 25.39 -1.46 6.16
CA ALA A 93 24.89 -2.83 6.15
C ALA A 93 24.65 -3.42 7.55
N ASP A 94 25.37 -2.91 8.55
CA ASP A 94 25.24 -3.27 9.97
C ASP A 94 24.05 -2.58 10.67
N GLY A 95 23.30 -1.72 9.97
CA GLY A 95 22.14 -1.01 10.50
C GLY A 95 22.44 0.36 11.08
N ARG A 96 23.70 0.81 11.13
CA ARG A 96 24.07 2.13 11.62
C ARG A 96 23.64 3.24 10.66
N VAL A 97 23.02 4.30 11.17
CA VAL A 97 22.57 5.47 10.41
C VAL A 97 23.78 6.24 9.89
N LEU A 98 23.79 6.44 8.58
CA LEU A 98 24.78 7.26 7.87
C LEU A 98 24.21 8.64 7.56
N GLU A 99 22.96 8.70 7.12
CA GLU A 99 22.32 9.94 6.69
C GLU A 99 20.80 9.85 6.86
N THR A 100 20.17 10.98 7.20
CA THR A 100 18.72 11.17 7.09
C THR A 100 18.46 12.30 6.10
N PRO A 101 18.25 12.00 4.81
CA PRO A 101 18.04 13.03 3.80
C PRO A 101 16.84 13.92 4.15
N PRO A 102 16.91 15.24 3.91
CA PRO A 102 15.79 16.11 4.13
C PRO A 102 14.65 15.76 3.16
N ALA A 103 13.41 15.81 3.65
CA ALA A 103 12.24 15.59 2.81
C ALA A 103 12.16 16.66 1.72
N ALA A 104 11.85 16.23 0.49
CA ALA A 104 11.61 17.16 -0.60
C ALA A 104 10.37 18.03 -0.27
N PRO A 105 10.42 19.35 -0.53
CA PRO A 105 9.28 20.21 -0.30
C PRO A 105 8.08 19.75 -1.14
N ASP A 106 6.90 19.80 -0.54
CA ASP A 106 5.64 19.50 -1.21
C ASP A 106 4.74 20.74 -1.21
N SER A 107 3.96 20.91 -2.27
CA SER A 107 3.01 22.02 -2.37
C SER A 107 1.98 21.92 -1.25
N PRO A 108 1.65 23.02 -0.55
CA PRO A 108 0.63 23.00 0.49
C PRO A 108 -0.80 22.94 -0.08
N ASN A 109 -0.96 23.06 -1.40
CA ASN A 109 -2.28 23.07 -2.05
C ASN A 109 -3.02 21.74 -1.80
N ILE A 110 -4.34 21.83 -1.60
CA ILE A 110 -5.21 20.66 -1.43
C ILE A 110 -6.34 20.78 -2.44
N THR A 111 -6.54 19.72 -3.24
CA THR A 111 -7.61 19.67 -4.23
C THR A 111 -8.41 18.38 -4.10
N PRO A 112 -9.73 18.38 -4.36
CA PRO A 112 -10.50 17.15 -4.38
C PRO A 112 -10.02 16.24 -5.53
N LEU A 113 -10.10 14.93 -5.34
CA LEU A 113 -9.92 13.98 -6.44
C LEU A 113 -11.11 14.02 -7.40
N ALA A 114 -10.87 13.77 -8.68
CA ALA A 114 -11.94 13.64 -9.66
C ALA A 114 -12.90 12.48 -9.28
N PRO A 115 -14.22 12.66 -9.39
CA PRO A 115 -15.20 11.64 -9.03
C PRO A 115 -14.97 10.29 -9.72
N GLU A 116 -14.52 10.31 -10.97
CA GLU A 116 -14.21 9.11 -11.76
C GLU A 116 -13.04 8.33 -11.14
N VAL A 117 -12.01 9.03 -10.68
CA VAL A 117 -10.86 8.42 -9.99
C VAL A 117 -11.31 7.79 -8.68
N ILE A 118 -12.15 8.49 -7.90
CA ILE A 118 -12.71 7.97 -6.65
C ILE A 118 -13.51 6.68 -6.91
N ALA A 119 -14.40 6.70 -7.91
CA ALA A 119 -15.22 5.56 -8.28
C ALA A 119 -14.37 4.35 -8.67
N GLY A 120 -13.33 4.53 -9.50
CA GLY A 120 -12.44 3.43 -9.88
C GLY A 120 -11.56 2.92 -8.75
N VAL A 121 -11.12 3.79 -7.82
CA VAL A 121 -10.39 3.36 -6.62
C VAL A 121 -11.29 2.45 -5.78
N ILE A 122 -12.54 2.87 -5.50
CA ILE A 122 -13.52 2.08 -4.75
C ILE A 122 -13.79 0.75 -5.47
N ALA A 123 -14.03 0.78 -6.79
CA ALA A 123 -14.26 -0.43 -7.58
C ALA A 123 -13.06 -1.39 -7.54
N THR A 124 -11.82 -0.88 -7.56
CA THR A 124 -10.60 -1.69 -7.46
C THR A 124 -10.44 -2.28 -6.05
N VAL A 125 -10.76 -1.54 -5.00
CA VAL A 125 -10.76 -2.06 -3.62
C VAL A 125 -11.82 -3.17 -3.48
N VAL A 126 -13.03 -2.97 -4.03
CA VAL A 126 -14.07 -4.00 -4.07
C VAL A 126 -13.59 -5.25 -4.81
N ALA A 127 -13.00 -5.10 -5.99
CA ALA A 127 -12.48 -6.20 -6.81
C ALA A 127 -11.43 -7.07 -6.11
N THR A 128 -10.76 -6.51 -5.10
CA THR A 128 -9.61 -7.13 -4.41
C THR A 128 -9.93 -7.48 -2.96
N SER A 129 -11.20 -7.36 -2.55
CA SER A 129 -11.67 -7.65 -1.20
C SER A 129 -12.51 -8.92 -1.18
N ALA A 130 -12.82 -9.42 0.02
CA ALA A 130 -13.77 -10.50 0.19
C ALA A 130 -15.15 -10.08 -0.38
N PRO A 131 -15.84 -10.93 -1.17
CA PRO A 131 -17.14 -10.61 -1.76
C PRO A 131 -18.13 -10.01 -0.76
N ALA A 132 -18.23 -10.61 0.43
CA ALA A 132 -19.11 -10.16 1.51
C ALA A 132 -18.93 -8.69 1.93
N LEU A 133 -17.74 -8.11 1.74
CA LEU A 133 -17.45 -6.72 2.09
C LEU A 133 -17.77 -5.72 0.97
N ALA A 134 -18.02 -6.17 -0.26
CA ALA A 134 -18.17 -5.29 -1.41
C ALA A 134 -19.25 -4.20 -1.23
N PRO A 135 -20.49 -4.52 -0.80
CA PRO A 135 -21.52 -3.50 -0.58
C PRO A 135 -21.13 -2.53 0.55
N TRP A 136 -20.46 -3.03 1.57
CA TRP A 136 -20.04 -2.28 2.75
C TRP A 136 -18.89 -1.32 2.46
N ILE A 137 -17.98 -1.66 1.55
CA ILE A 137 -16.91 -0.78 1.08
C ILE A 137 -17.51 0.43 0.35
N ALA A 138 -18.48 0.20 -0.54
CA ALA A 138 -19.16 1.28 -1.24
C ALA A 138 -19.91 2.22 -0.28
N VAL A 139 -20.57 1.69 0.76
CA VAL A 139 -21.20 2.49 1.81
C VAL A 139 -20.15 3.25 2.63
N ALA A 140 -19.09 2.57 3.08
CA ALA A 140 -18.03 3.15 3.92
C ALA A 140 -17.31 4.34 3.25
N ALA A 141 -17.24 4.34 1.92
CA ALA A 141 -16.58 5.36 1.13
C ALA A 141 -17.44 6.62 0.90
N ARG A 142 -18.77 6.57 1.07
CA ARG A 142 -19.67 7.71 0.80
C ARG A 142 -19.35 8.95 1.64
N ASP A 143 -18.96 8.72 2.90
CA ASP A 143 -18.65 9.78 3.85
C ASP A 143 -17.14 10.08 3.93
N VAL A 144 -16.35 9.59 2.98
CA VAL A 144 -14.91 9.83 2.93
C VAL A 144 -14.61 10.93 1.91
N ALA A 145 -14.01 12.02 2.38
CA ALA A 145 -13.43 13.03 1.51
C ALA A 145 -12.12 12.50 0.91
N PHE A 146 -12.07 12.38 -0.41
CA PHE A 146 -10.88 12.01 -1.15
C PHE A 146 -10.24 13.26 -1.75
N GLU A 147 -9.00 13.52 -1.37
CA GLU A 147 -8.26 14.71 -1.76
C GLU A 147 -6.82 14.38 -2.15
N ARG A 148 -6.20 15.34 -2.83
CA ARG A 148 -4.81 15.36 -3.19
C ARG A 148 -4.16 16.52 -2.45
N GLY A 149 -2.97 16.31 -1.90
CA GLY A 149 -2.29 17.36 -1.14
C GLY A 149 -0.95 16.90 -0.57
N PRO A 150 -0.35 17.70 0.33
CA PRO A 150 0.87 17.31 1.02
C PRO A 150 0.60 16.14 1.98
N VAL A 151 1.46 15.12 1.90
CA VAL A 151 1.51 13.98 2.83
C VAL A 151 2.94 13.87 3.33
N GLU A 152 3.11 13.79 4.65
CA GLU A 152 4.42 13.75 5.29
C GLU A 152 5.04 12.36 5.20
N ALA A 153 6.15 12.24 4.46
CA ALA A 153 6.98 11.04 4.35
C ALA A 153 6.19 9.74 4.04
N ASP A 154 5.09 9.87 3.29
CA ASP A 154 4.27 8.76 2.79
C ASP A 154 3.47 9.20 1.54
N LEU A 155 2.79 8.25 0.90
CA LEU A 155 1.95 8.50 -0.28
C LEU A 155 0.46 8.69 0.04
N VAL A 156 0.04 8.24 1.21
CA VAL A 156 -1.35 8.32 1.66
C VAL A 156 -1.41 8.73 3.12
N GLU A 157 -2.33 9.62 3.45
CA GLU A 157 -2.83 9.79 4.80
C GLU A 157 -4.31 9.41 4.82
N ALA A 158 -4.65 8.33 5.50
CA ALA A 158 -6.03 7.90 5.70
C ALA A 158 -6.39 8.02 7.18
N ARG A 159 -7.31 8.92 7.51
CA ARG A 159 -7.78 9.18 8.87
C ARG A 159 -9.29 9.37 8.84
N ASP A 160 -10.01 8.65 9.69
CA ASP A 160 -11.45 8.78 9.86
C ASP A 160 -12.21 8.87 8.52
N THR A 161 -12.77 10.04 8.21
CA THR A 161 -13.56 10.39 7.02
C THR A 161 -12.75 11.12 5.95
N ARG A 162 -11.42 10.99 5.95
CA ARG A 162 -10.53 11.65 5.00
C ARG A 162 -9.45 10.71 4.48
N VAL A 163 -9.24 10.75 3.18
CA VAL A 163 -8.13 10.12 2.49
C VAL A 163 -7.43 11.16 1.65
N ARG A 164 -6.15 11.41 1.93
CA ARG A 164 -5.29 12.32 1.17
C ARG A 164 -4.21 11.54 0.44
N LEU A 165 -4.14 11.71 -0.87
CA LEU A 165 -3.06 11.20 -1.72
C LEU A 165 -1.99 12.27 -1.93
N SER A 166 -0.71 11.87 -1.86
CA SER A 166 0.41 12.78 -2.06
C SER A 166 0.49 13.29 -3.51
N HIS A 167 0.86 14.56 -3.70
CA HIS A 167 1.25 15.08 -5.02
C HIS A 167 2.41 14.31 -5.65
N ARG A 168 3.26 13.65 -4.84
CA ARG A 168 4.37 12.81 -5.34
C ARG A 168 3.86 11.68 -6.25
N LEU A 169 2.68 11.13 -5.96
CA LEU A 169 2.06 10.07 -6.78
C LEU A 169 1.69 10.60 -8.17
N THR A 170 1.06 11.77 -8.25
CA THR A 170 0.70 12.40 -9.53
C THR A 170 1.95 12.75 -10.34
N ARG A 171 2.98 13.32 -9.71
CA ARG A 171 4.27 13.60 -10.38
C ARG A 171 4.90 12.34 -10.95
N ALA A 172 4.96 11.26 -10.14
CA ALA A 172 5.50 9.99 -10.58
C ALA A 172 4.69 9.39 -11.74
N LEU A 173 3.36 9.52 -11.72
CA LEU A 173 2.50 9.10 -12.82
C LEU A 173 2.75 9.93 -14.07
N SER A 174 2.80 11.26 -13.97
CA SER A 174 3.13 12.17 -15.07
C SER A 174 4.44 11.81 -15.74
N ASP A 175 5.48 11.57 -14.95
CA ASP A 175 6.80 11.17 -15.46
C ASP A 175 6.82 9.74 -16.05
N ALA A 176 5.89 8.88 -15.65
CA ALA A 176 5.77 7.53 -16.19
C ALA A 176 5.05 7.51 -17.55
N VAL A 177 4.01 8.35 -17.71
CA VAL A 177 3.19 8.41 -18.93
C VAL A 177 3.71 9.39 -19.98
N ARG A 178 4.63 10.29 -19.61
CA ARG A 178 5.22 11.27 -20.55
C ARG A 178 5.78 10.57 -21.79
N ASP A 179 5.44 11.10 -22.96
CA ASP A 179 5.84 10.61 -24.28
C ASP A 179 5.49 9.14 -24.56
N ARG A 180 4.52 8.58 -23.84
CA ARG A 180 4.03 7.21 -24.08
C ARG A 180 2.82 7.21 -25.01
N PRO A 181 2.70 6.19 -25.89
CA PRO A 181 1.46 5.94 -26.61
C PRO A 181 0.26 5.78 -25.65
N ARG A 182 -0.95 6.14 -26.10
CA ARG A 182 -2.17 6.09 -25.28
C ARG A 182 -2.42 4.72 -24.63
N ALA A 183 -2.15 3.63 -25.33
CA ALA A 183 -2.32 2.27 -24.79
C ALA A 183 -1.36 1.97 -23.63
N ASP A 184 -0.09 2.35 -23.76
CA ASP A 184 0.91 2.19 -22.70
C ASP A 184 0.61 3.10 -21.51
N ALA A 185 0.20 4.35 -21.78
CA ALA A 185 -0.23 5.28 -20.75
C ALA A 185 -1.40 4.70 -19.95
N LEU A 186 -2.42 4.13 -20.61
CA LEU A 186 -3.56 3.48 -19.95
C LEU A 186 -3.11 2.28 -19.09
N ALA A 187 -2.20 1.45 -19.59
CA ALA A 187 -1.64 0.34 -18.82
C ALA A 187 -0.93 0.84 -17.54
N ILE A 188 -0.16 1.92 -17.64
CA ILE A 188 0.46 2.58 -16.48
C ILE A 188 -0.61 3.15 -15.55
N GLY A 189 -1.67 3.76 -16.08
CA GLY A 189 -2.81 4.27 -15.32
C GLY A 189 -3.52 3.17 -14.51
N LEU A 190 -3.68 1.97 -15.07
CA LEU A 190 -4.22 0.81 -14.36
C LEU A 190 -3.29 0.34 -13.23
N VAL A 191 -1.98 0.32 -13.46
CA VAL A 191 -1.00 0.01 -12.40
C VAL A 191 -1.07 1.05 -11.28
N ALA A 192 -1.15 2.33 -11.62
CA ALA A 192 -1.28 3.42 -10.65
C ALA A 192 -2.57 3.31 -9.85
N LEU A 193 -3.69 3.07 -10.51
CA LEU A 193 -4.98 2.87 -9.86
C LEU A 193 -4.93 1.70 -8.88
N ARG A 194 -4.26 0.60 -9.26
CA ARG A 194 -4.08 -0.55 -8.37
C ARG A 194 -3.22 -0.20 -7.15
N GLU A 195 -2.11 0.50 -7.33
CA GLU A 195 -1.27 0.92 -6.20
C GLU A 195 -2.00 1.90 -5.28
N ILE A 196 -2.79 2.85 -5.82
CA ILE A 196 -3.67 3.72 -5.02
C ILE A 196 -4.68 2.88 -4.22
N ALA A 197 -5.32 1.91 -4.86
CA ALA A 197 -6.28 1.03 -4.19
C ALA A 197 -5.62 0.20 -3.07
N ASP A 198 -4.38 -0.26 -3.26
CA ASP A 198 -3.62 -0.96 -2.22
C ASP A 198 -3.25 -0.01 -1.05
N LEU A 199 -3.00 1.28 -1.32
CA LEU A 199 -2.73 2.31 -0.29
C LEU A 199 -3.95 2.62 0.58
N VAL A 200 -5.15 2.71 -0.01
CA VAL A 200 -6.37 3.12 0.69
C VAL A 200 -7.23 1.94 1.16
N GLY A 201 -7.00 0.76 0.58
CA GLY A 201 -7.88 -0.40 0.70
C GLY A 201 -8.05 -0.86 2.13
N ASP A 202 -6.98 -0.88 2.93
CA ASP A 202 -7.06 -1.32 4.33
C ASP A 202 -7.92 -0.38 5.18
N HIS A 203 -7.84 0.94 4.94
CA HIS A 203 -8.71 1.91 5.62
C HIS A 203 -10.18 1.70 5.27
N LEU A 204 -10.49 1.54 3.98
CA LEU A 204 -11.87 1.32 3.54
C LEU A 204 -12.42 -0.03 4.01
N ARG A 205 -11.60 -1.10 3.99
CA ARG A 205 -11.97 -2.42 4.52
C ARG A 205 -12.23 -2.38 6.01
N ALA A 206 -11.37 -1.72 6.79
CA ALA A 206 -11.57 -1.60 8.24
C ALA A 206 -12.86 -0.85 8.58
N ARG A 207 -13.17 0.23 7.85
CA ARG A 207 -14.44 0.97 7.98
C ARG A 207 -15.64 0.10 7.60
N ALA A 208 -15.57 -0.59 6.46
CA ALA A 208 -16.62 -1.51 6.00
C ALA A 208 -16.88 -2.64 7.01
N GLN A 209 -15.82 -3.25 7.54
CA GLN A 209 -15.91 -4.27 8.58
C GLN A 209 -16.55 -3.73 9.85
N THR A 210 -16.18 -2.51 10.28
CA THR A 210 -16.80 -1.85 11.45
C THR A 210 -18.29 -1.60 11.22
N LEU A 211 -18.69 -1.14 10.03
CA LEU A 211 -20.09 -0.91 9.68
C LEU A 211 -20.91 -2.21 9.65
N LEU A 212 -20.34 -3.28 9.07
CA LEU A 212 -20.97 -4.60 9.03
C LEU A 212 -21.09 -5.22 10.43
N ALA A 213 -20.04 -5.12 11.25
CA ALA A 213 -20.04 -5.65 12.62
C ALA A 213 -21.07 -4.96 13.52
N ALA A 214 -21.45 -3.72 13.22
CA ALA A 214 -22.50 -2.99 13.92
C ALA A 214 -23.93 -3.39 13.51
N GLN A 215 -24.10 -4.20 12.46
CA GLN A 215 -25.42 -4.66 12.02
C GLN A 215 -25.95 -5.83 12.86
N PRO A 216 -27.28 -6.08 12.83
CA PRO A 216 -27.85 -7.29 13.43
C PRO A 216 -27.19 -8.58 12.90
N PRO A 217 -27.10 -9.65 13.72
CA PRO A 217 -26.46 -10.91 13.30
C PRO A 217 -27.01 -11.52 12.01
N SER A 218 -28.32 -11.35 11.73
CA SER A 218 -28.94 -11.81 10.49
C SER A 218 -28.38 -11.12 9.25
N VAL A 219 -28.09 -9.81 9.34
CA VAL A 219 -27.50 -9.04 8.24
C VAL A 219 -26.04 -9.46 8.01
N GLN A 220 -25.31 -9.76 9.09
CA GLN A 220 -23.94 -10.26 9.01
C GLN A 220 -23.88 -11.64 8.34
N ALA A 221 -24.79 -12.55 8.72
CA ALA A 221 -24.91 -13.87 8.11
C ALA A 221 -25.26 -13.77 6.62
N ASN A 222 -26.27 -12.97 6.27
CA ASN A 222 -26.68 -12.78 4.87
C ASN A 222 -25.53 -12.23 4.01
N ALA A 223 -24.71 -11.32 4.54
CA ALA A 223 -23.56 -10.78 3.80
C ALA A 223 -22.52 -11.85 3.42
N LEU A 224 -22.40 -12.93 4.20
CA LEU A 224 -21.50 -14.05 3.91
C LEU A 224 -22.09 -15.04 2.90
N GLU A 225 -23.41 -15.17 2.87
CA GLU A 225 -24.14 -16.13 2.03
C GLU A 225 -24.49 -15.56 0.65
N GLU A 226 -24.70 -14.25 0.55
CA GLU A 226 -25.06 -13.59 -0.70
C GLU A 226 -23.87 -13.50 -1.68
N SER A 227 -24.14 -13.80 -2.95
CA SER A 227 -23.18 -13.53 -4.02
C SER A 227 -23.04 -12.03 -4.21
N ALA A 228 -21.83 -11.52 -4.00
CA ALA A 228 -21.55 -10.10 -4.14
C ALA A 228 -21.69 -9.63 -5.60
N PRO A 229 -22.06 -8.36 -5.81
CA PRO A 229 -21.98 -7.76 -7.14
C PRO A 229 -20.53 -7.79 -7.65
N MET A 230 -20.35 -8.12 -8.93
CA MET A 230 -19.05 -8.05 -9.58
C MET A 230 -18.54 -6.60 -9.54
N ALA A 231 -17.23 -6.44 -9.36
CA ALA A 231 -16.60 -5.13 -9.40
C ALA A 231 -16.85 -4.43 -10.76
N ASP A 232 -17.06 -3.12 -10.71
CA ASP A 232 -17.34 -2.31 -11.89
C ASP A 232 -16.06 -2.09 -12.71
N ALA A 233 -15.83 -2.98 -13.68
CA ALA A 233 -14.69 -2.89 -14.61
C ALA A 233 -14.73 -1.61 -15.46
N HIS A 234 -15.91 -1.04 -15.74
CA HIS A 234 -16.03 0.19 -16.49
C HIS A 234 -15.52 1.38 -15.66
N ALA A 235 -15.89 1.45 -14.37
CA ALA A 235 -15.36 2.46 -13.45
C ALA A 235 -13.82 2.38 -13.31
N ILE A 236 -13.26 1.16 -13.25
CA ILE A 236 -11.81 0.95 -13.19
C ILE A 236 -11.12 1.49 -14.45
N ALA A 237 -11.63 1.16 -15.64
CA ALA A 237 -11.07 1.63 -16.90
C ALA A 237 -11.20 3.16 -17.06
N ALA A 238 -12.35 3.73 -16.71
CA ALA A 238 -12.58 5.18 -16.76
C ALA A 238 -11.66 5.94 -15.81
N ALA A 239 -11.45 5.43 -14.59
CA ALA A 239 -10.51 6.02 -13.63
C ALA A 239 -9.07 5.97 -14.10
N ALA A 240 -8.64 4.85 -14.71
CA ALA A 240 -7.30 4.76 -15.27
C ALA A 240 -7.09 5.78 -16.40
N ASP A 241 -8.05 5.94 -17.32
CA ASP A 241 -8.00 6.99 -18.33
C ASP A 241 -7.98 8.39 -17.70
N ALA A 242 -8.83 8.66 -16.71
CA ALA A 242 -8.86 9.94 -16.00
C ALA A 242 -7.51 10.27 -15.33
N LEU A 243 -6.91 9.31 -14.62
CA LEU A 243 -5.57 9.46 -14.03
C LEU A 243 -4.52 9.82 -15.07
N THR A 244 -4.55 9.19 -16.25
CA THR A 244 -3.58 9.47 -17.31
C THR A 244 -3.82 10.83 -17.98
N ARG A 245 -5.07 11.27 -18.11
CA ARG A 245 -5.43 12.60 -18.63
C ARG A 245 -5.01 13.71 -17.66
N GLU A 246 -5.19 13.52 -16.36
CA GLU A 246 -4.71 14.45 -15.33
C GLU A 246 -3.18 14.52 -15.29
N ALA A 247 -2.51 13.41 -15.59
CA ALA A 247 -1.06 13.29 -15.51
C ALA A 247 -0.34 13.74 -16.80
N ALA A 248 -1.02 13.76 -17.94
CA ALA A 248 -0.47 14.27 -19.18
C ALA A 248 -0.19 15.78 -19.07
N PRO A 249 0.96 16.27 -19.54
CA PRO A 249 1.19 17.71 -19.62
C PRO A 249 0.15 18.36 -20.53
N ALA A 250 -0.37 19.50 -20.11
CA ALA A 250 -1.21 20.36 -20.95
C ALA A 250 -0.42 20.88 -22.17
#